data_AF-A0A423TRC1-F1
#
_entry.id   AF-A0A423TRC1-F1
#
_cell.length_a   1.000
_cell.length_b   1.000
_cell.length_c   1.000
_cell.angle_alpha   90.00
_cell.angle_beta   90.00
_cell.angle_gamma   90.00
#
_symmetry.space_group_name_H-M   'P 1'
#
loop_
_entity.id
_entity.type
_entity.pdbx_description
1 polymer ?
#
loop_
_entity_poly.entity_id
_entity_poly.type
_entity_poly.pdbx_seq_one_letter_code
_entity_poly.pdbx_strand_id
1 'polypeptide(L)'
;MAQPPLFPTLTPRLVDPAWFQVDKPVDLAQELKDQEQVYQEQMLAIQQKGSDIVPIGKSATEQTGAKTVGGEQEDPRLPGADYHVTGALRTKPGRGDPTLSMSCSDKIFKWTVLGVQGALLMLFLKSPVYFETITIETVLPVCPQILAR
;
A
#
# COMPACT_ATOMS: atom_id res chain seq x y z
N MET A 1 26.70 -10.48 -78.27
CA MET A 1 27.36 -11.00 -77.05
C MET A 1 26.27 -11.53 -76.15
N ALA A 2 26.22 -12.83 -75.88
CA ALA A 2 25.18 -13.45 -75.05
C ALA A 2 25.45 -13.12 -73.56
N GLN A 3 24.42 -12.67 -72.83
CA GLN A 3 24.54 -12.47 -71.38
C GLN A 3 24.70 -13.84 -70.70
N PRO A 4 25.60 -13.96 -69.70
CA PRO A 4 25.75 -15.20 -68.95
C PRO A 4 24.47 -15.49 -68.16
N PRO A 5 24.08 -16.77 -68.01
CA PRO A 5 22.89 -17.13 -67.25
C PRO A 5 23.03 -16.64 -65.80
N LEU A 6 22.03 -15.91 -65.33
CA LEU A 6 21.94 -15.47 -63.94
C LEU A 6 21.65 -16.70 -63.07
N PHE A 7 22.62 -17.08 -62.23
CA PHE A 7 22.42 -18.12 -61.23
C PHE A 7 21.88 -17.50 -59.93
N PRO A 8 20.88 -18.11 -59.29
CA PRO A 8 20.39 -17.65 -58.00
C PRO A 8 21.51 -17.78 -56.94
N THR A 9 21.55 -16.83 -56.02
CA THR A 9 22.55 -16.79 -54.96
C THR A 9 22.29 -17.92 -53.93
N LEU A 10 23.33 -18.70 -53.61
CA LEU A 10 23.29 -19.79 -52.61
C LEU A 10 23.57 -19.32 -51.18
N THR A 11 23.42 -18.02 -50.90
CA THR A 11 23.66 -17.49 -49.55
C THR A 11 22.50 -17.86 -48.63
N PRO A 12 22.79 -18.26 -47.37
CA PRO A 12 21.74 -18.51 -46.38
C PRO A 12 20.91 -17.25 -46.13
N ARG A 13 19.67 -17.44 -45.68
CA ARG A 13 18.76 -16.33 -45.39
C ARG A 13 19.30 -15.51 -44.22
N LEU A 14 19.28 -14.19 -44.34
CA LEU A 14 19.74 -13.25 -43.31
C LEU A 14 18.90 -13.31 -42.02
N VAL A 15 17.66 -13.79 -42.12
CA VAL A 15 16.75 -13.97 -40.99
C VAL A 15 16.23 -15.40 -41.06
N ASP A 16 16.47 -16.16 -39.99
CA ASP A 16 16.01 -17.54 -39.86
C ASP A 16 15.21 -17.68 -38.56
N PRO A 17 14.00 -18.26 -38.59
CA PRO A 17 13.22 -18.54 -37.38
C PRO A 17 13.96 -19.39 -36.34
N ALA A 18 14.97 -20.17 -36.74
CA ALA A 18 15.80 -20.98 -35.84
C ALA A 18 16.66 -20.14 -34.89
N TRP A 19 17.00 -18.89 -35.25
CA TRP A 19 17.86 -18.01 -34.42
C TRP A 19 17.38 -16.55 -34.33
N PHE A 20 16.33 -16.18 -35.06
CA PHE A 20 15.71 -14.86 -35.07
C PHE A 20 14.19 -15.02 -34.85
N GLN A 21 13.79 -15.06 -33.57
CA GLN A 21 12.39 -15.22 -33.16
C GLN A 21 11.68 -13.86 -33.24
N VAL A 22 11.27 -13.46 -34.44
CA VAL A 22 10.40 -12.29 -34.63
C VAL A 22 8.97 -12.78 -34.43
N ASP A 23 8.39 -12.34 -33.30
CA ASP A 23 7.01 -12.55 -32.88
C ASP A 23 6.59 -14.01 -32.70
N LYS A 24 6.92 -14.56 -31.53
CA LYS A 24 6.12 -15.67 -30.99
C LYS A 24 4.70 -15.13 -30.74
N PRO A 25 3.64 -15.79 -31.22
CA PRO A 25 2.29 -15.45 -30.79
C PRO A 25 2.20 -15.71 -29.29
N VAL A 26 2.27 -14.64 -28.51
CA VAL A 26 2.05 -14.66 -27.06
C VAL A 26 0.60 -14.30 -26.81
N ASP A 27 -0.10 -15.18 -26.11
CA ASP A 27 -1.45 -14.89 -25.63
C ASP A 27 -1.37 -13.98 -24.41
N LEU A 28 -1.43 -12.67 -24.66
CA LEU A 28 -1.39 -11.65 -23.63
C LEU A 28 -2.54 -11.77 -22.62
N ALA A 29 -3.69 -12.34 -23.02
CA ALA A 29 -4.82 -12.52 -22.12
C ALA A 29 -4.56 -13.66 -21.13
N GLN A 30 -3.91 -14.73 -21.58
CA GLN A 30 -3.46 -15.80 -20.70
C GLN A 30 -2.37 -15.32 -19.73
N GLU A 31 -1.39 -14.55 -20.22
CA GLU A 31 -0.32 -13.98 -19.39
C GLU A 31 -0.88 -13.03 -18.31
N LEU A 32 -1.83 -12.16 -18.68
CA LEU A 32 -2.51 -11.29 -17.71
C LEU A 32 -3.24 -12.10 -16.64
N LYS A 33 -3.96 -13.15 -17.04
CA LYS A 33 -4.71 -13.99 -16.12
C LYS A 33 -3.78 -14.71 -15.14
N ASP A 34 -2.63 -15.18 -15.61
CA ASP A 34 -1.61 -15.81 -14.76
C ASP A 34 -1.04 -14.80 -13.76
N GLN A 35 -0.78 -13.56 -14.19
CA GLN A 35 -0.32 -12.48 -13.31
C GLN A 35 -1.37 -12.08 -12.28
N GLU A 36 -2.64 -11.94 -12.67
CA GLU A 36 -3.75 -11.66 -11.77
C GLU A 36 -3.93 -12.76 -10.73
N GLN A 37 -3.78 -14.03 -11.13
CA GLN A 37 -3.86 -15.17 -10.21
C GLN A 37 -2.72 -15.14 -9.19
N VAL A 38 -1.47 -14.92 -9.63
CA VAL A 38 -0.32 -14.78 -8.71
C VAL A 38 -0.56 -13.63 -7.73
N TYR A 39 -1.08 -12.50 -8.20
CA TYR A 39 -1.43 -11.38 -7.35
C TYR A 39 -2.51 -11.74 -6.32
N GLN A 40 -3.58 -12.43 -6.74
CA GLN A 40 -4.63 -12.89 -5.83
C GLN A 40 -4.09 -13.86 -4.77
N GLU A 41 -3.23 -14.79 -5.17
CA GLU A 41 -2.58 -15.73 -4.25
C GLU A 41 -1.69 -15.00 -3.24
N GLN A 42 -0.91 -14.01 -3.68
CA GLN A 42 -0.11 -13.17 -2.79
C GLN A 42 -0.97 -12.39 -1.79
N MET A 43 -2.09 -11.81 -2.24
CA MET A 43 -3.01 -11.09 -1.37
C MET A 43 -3.64 -12.00 -0.32
N LEU A 44 -4.05 -13.22 -0.69
CA LEU A 44 -4.56 -14.22 0.24
C LEU A 44 -3.49 -14.65 1.26
N ALA A 45 -2.26 -14.88 0.79
CA ALA A 45 -1.15 -15.24 1.66
C ALA A 45 -0.85 -14.14 2.69
N ILE A 46 -0.88 -12.86 2.28
CA ILE A 46 -0.72 -11.72 3.19
C ILE A 46 -1.85 -11.69 4.22
N GLN A 47 -3.10 -11.87 3.80
CA GLN A 47 -4.25 -11.86 4.69
C GLN A 47 -4.21 -12.99 5.74
N GLN A 48 -3.74 -14.18 5.35
CA GLN A 48 -3.63 -15.32 6.26
C GLN A 48 -2.36 -15.32 7.10
N LYS A 49 -1.33 -14.59 6.67
CA LYS A 49 -0.05 -14.55 7.39
C LYS A 49 -0.25 -13.92 8.75
N GLY A 50 -0.15 -14.75 9.79
CA GLY A 50 -0.28 -14.29 11.17
C GLY A 50 -1.71 -14.32 11.73
N SER A 51 -2.68 -14.91 11.01
CA SER A 51 -4.03 -15.17 11.55
C SER A 51 -3.99 -16.01 12.83
N ASP A 52 -2.99 -16.89 12.95
CA ASP A 52 -2.85 -17.84 14.05
C ASP A 52 -2.00 -17.27 15.20
N ILE A 53 -1.45 -16.06 15.02
CA ILE A 53 -0.68 -15.38 16.06
C ILE A 53 -1.68 -14.80 17.05
N VAL A 54 -1.84 -15.45 18.20
CA VAL A 54 -2.57 -14.87 19.33
C VAL A 54 -1.78 -13.63 19.80
N PRO A 55 -2.34 -12.43 19.65
CA PRO A 55 -1.59 -11.21 19.94
C PRO A 55 -1.34 -11.06 21.45
N ILE A 56 -0.07 -10.87 21.84
CA ILE A 56 0.33 -10.76 23.26
C ILE A 56 -0.39 -9.56 23.90
N GLY A 57 -1.25 -9.85 24.87
CA GLY A 57 -2.01 -8.84 25.62
C GLY A 57 -3.26 -8.30 24.93
N LYS A 58 -3.53 -8.71 23.67
CA LYS A 58 -4.58 -8.09 22.85
C LYS A 58 -5.87 -8.91 22.79
N SER A 59 -6.83 -8.60 23.65
CA SER A 59 -8.21 -9.04 23.43
C SER A 59 -8.83 -8.25 22.27
N ALA A 60 -9.94 -8.76 21.68
CA ALA A 60 -10.71 -8.13 20.59
C ALA A 60 -11.26 -6.71 20.87
N THR A 61 -10.89 -6.14 22.02
CA THR A 61 -11.36 -4.89 22.61
C THR A 61 -10.22 -3.88 22.79
N GLU A 62 -9.06 -4.08 22.16
CA GLU A 62 -7.91 -3.20 22.35
C GLU A 62 -8.11 -1.79 21.78
N GLN A 63 -8.48 -0.91 22.69
CA GLN A 63 -8.60 0.52 22.57
C GLN A 63 -7.22 1.14 22.33
N THR A 64 -7.15 2.17 21.49
CA THR A 64 -5.91 2.90 21.30
C THR A 64 -5.54 3.57 22.61
N GLY A 65 -4.26 3.47 22.99
CA GLY A 65 -3.80 4.19 24.16
C GLY A 65 -3.90 5.72 24.03
N ALA A 66 -3.93 6.27 22.82
CA ALA A 66 -3.79 7.71 22.62
C ALA A 66 -4.86 8.52 23.37
N LYS A 67 -4.42 9.53 24.13
CA LYS A 67 -5.27 10.38 24.98
C LYS A 67 -5.62 11.68 24.24
N THR A 68 -6.80 12.23 24.46
CA THR A 68 -7.20 13.51 23.85
C THR A 68 -6.35 14.68 24.37
N VAL A 69 -6.10 15.66 23.50
CA VAL A 69 -5.40 16.90 23.87
C VAL A 69 -6.31 17.77 24.74
N GLY A 70 -5.74 18.55 25.67
CA GLY A 70 -6.51 19.46 26.53
C GLY A 70 -7.32 20.47 25.70
N GLY A 71 -8.63 20.54 25.96
CA GLY A 71 -9.60 21.36 25.20
C GLY A 71 -10.48 20.56 24.24
N GLU A 72 -10.12 19.31 23.94
CA GLU A 72 -10.95 18.38 23.17
C GLU A 72 -12.00 17.67 24.04
N GLN A 73 -13.01 17.06 23.42
CA GLN A 73 -13.99 16.24 24.13
C GLN A 73 -13.32 14.99 24.71
N GLU A 74 -13.52 14.72 26.01
CA GLU A 74 -13.01 13.51 26.63
C GLU A 74 -13.70 12.26 26.10
N ASP A 75 -12.95 11.15 26.05
CA ASP A 75 -13.51 9.86 25.69
C ASP A 75 -14.58 9.41 26.69
N PRO A 76 -15.77 9.00 26.22
CA PRO A 76 -16.84 8.49 27.07
C PRO A 76 -16.52 7.11 27.65
N ARG A 77 -15.50 6.41 27.13
CA ARG A 77 -14.99 5.12 27.62
C ARG A 77 -16.06 4.02 27.67
N LEU A 78 -17.02 4.08 26.75
CA LEU A 78 -18.06 3.08 26.60
C LEU A 78 -17.51 1.81 25.93
N PRO A 79 -18.16 0.65 26.06
CA PRO A 79 -17.71 -0.58 25.42
C PRO A 79 -17.69 -0.49 23.88
N GLY A 80 -16.70 -1.11 23.25
CA GLY A 80 -16.65 -1.26 21.80
C GLY A 80 -16.33 0.02 21.04
N ALA A 81 -17.07 0.27 19.96
CA ALA A 81 -16.83 1.40 19.04
C ALA A 81 -17.05 2.77 19.69
N ASP A 82 -17.86 2.82 20.74
CA ASP A 82 -18.21 4.06 21.45
C ASP A 82 -17.17 4.44 22.51
N TYR A 83 -16.02 3.76 22.59
CA TYR A 83 -15.01 4.08 23.59
C TYR A 83 -14.36 5.45 23.36
N HIS A 84 -13.98 5.72 22.10
CA HIS A 84 -13.25 6.93 21.72
C HIS A 84 -14.16 7.91 20.97
N VAL A 85 -13.99 9.21 21.24
CA VAL A 85 -14.53 10.24 20.35
C VAL A 85 -13.68 10.27 19.07
N THR A 86 -14.32 10.08 17.91
CA THR A 86 -13.67 10.22 16.60
C THR A 86 -13.43 11.68 16.25
N GLY A 87 -12.31 11.99 15.59
CA GLY A 87 -11.97 13.35 15.13
C GLY A 87 -11.30 14.26 16.17
N ALA A 88 -11.17 13.82 17.42
CA ALA A 88 -10.41 14.54 18.43
C ALA A 88 -8.89 14.35 18.25
N LEU A 89 -8.11 15.41 18.45
CA LEU A 89 -6.64 15.37 18.42
C LEU A 89 -6.08 14.61 19.63
N ARG A 90 -5.05 13.76 19.41
CA ARG A 90 -4.58 12.82 20.45
C ARG A 90 -3.06 12.78 20.61
N THR A 91 -2.58 12.52 21.82
CA THR A 91 -1.16 12.32 22.14
C THR A 91 -0.89 10.92 22.68
N LYS A 92 0.35 10.47 22.49
CA LYS A 92 0.92 9.27 23.10
C LYS A 92 1.58 9.62 24.44
N PRO A 93 1.95 8.65 25.28
CA PRO A 93 1.51 7.25 25.29
C PRO A 93 0.12 7.13 25.91
N GLY A 94 -0.51 5.99 25.71
CA GLY A 94 -1.73 5.70 26.46
C GLY A 94 -1.57 5.18 27.85
N ARG A 95 -0.41 4.59 28.12
CA ARG A 95 -0.04 4.12 29.45
C ARG A 95 1.00 5.07 30.02
N GLY A 96 0.78 5.53 31.25
CA GLY A 96 1.60 6.56 31.88
C GLY A 96 1.22 7.98 31.46
N ASP A 97 2.08 8.94 31.76
CA ASP A 97 1.80 10.36 31.51
C ASP A 97 1.84 10.69 30.02
N PRO A 98 0.91 11.53 29.51
CA PRO A 98 0.95 11.99 28.13
C PRO A 98 2.27 12.69 27.80
N THR A 99 2.78 12.45 26.61
CA THR A 99 3.90 13.17 26.01
C THR A 99 3.38 14.19 25.01
N LEU A 100 4.26 15.04 24.50
CA LEU A 100 3.97 15.98 23.40
C LEU A 100 3.92 15.30 22.02
N SER A 101 4.10 13.98 21.95
CA SER A 101 4.04 13.25 20.68
C SER A 101 2.60 12.99 20.26
N MET A 102 2.19 13.62 19.15
CA MET A 102 0.90 13.34 18.51
C MET A 102 0.75 11.87 18.10
N SER A 103 -0.50 11.40 18.04
CA SER A 103 -0.84 10.06 17.59
C SER A 103 -0.43 9.82 16.13
N CYS A 104 -0.35 8.55 15.72
CA CYS A 104 0.01 8.23 14.34
C CYS A 104 -1.10 8.62 13.36
N SER A 105 -2.37 8.47 13.74
CA SER A 105 -3.50 8.90 12.92
C SER A 105 -3.47 10.42 12.67
N ASP A 106 -3.19 11.23 13.70
CA ASP A 106 -3.08 12.69 13.56
C ASP A 106 -1.91 13.09 12.64
N LYS A 107 -0.79 12.35 12.72
CA LYS A 107 0.36 12.57 11.82
C LYS A 107 0.04 12.21 10.38
N ILE A 108 -0.67 11.11 10.16
CA ILE A 108 -1.13 10.69 8.83
C ILE A 108 -2.09 11.74 8.26
N PHE A 109 -3.07 12.20 9.05
CA PHE A 109 -3.98 13.28 8.65
C PHE A 109 -3.23 14.58 8.28
N LYS A 110 -2.18 14.93 9.03
CA LYS A 110 -1.31 16.05 8.65
C LYS A 110 -0.64 15.82 7.28
N TRP A 111 -0.18 14.59 7.00
CA TRP A 111 0.46 14.24 5.75
C TRP A 111 -0.50 14.16 4.56
N THR A 112 -1.77 13.83 4.77
CA THR A 112 -2.78 13.88 3.68
C THR A 112 -3.07 15.30 3.22
N VAL A 113 -2.90 16.29 4.11
CA VAL A 113 -3.10 17.71 3.78
C VAL A 113 -1.81 18.37 3.27
N LEU A 114 -0.72 18.28 4.04
CA LEU A 114 0.53 19.02 3.78
C LEU A 114 1.54 18.23 2.92
N GLY A 115 1.32 16.93 2.76
CA GLY A 115 2.30 16.00 2.19
C GLY A 115 3.30 15.47 3.23
N VAL A 116 3.91 14.34 2.90
CA VAL A 116 4.83 13.60 3.79
C VAL A 116 6.25 14.17 3.83
N GLN A 117 6.64 14.95 2.81
CA GLN A 117 8.01 15.45 2.59
C GLN A 117 8.56 16.33 3.72
N GLY A 118 7.67 16.99 4.48
CA GLY A 118 8.06 17.95 5.52
C GLY A 118 8.61 19.29 4.95
N ALA A 119 8.81 20.26 5.84
CA ALA A 119 9.11 21.64 5.45
C ALA A 119 10.46 21.78 4.71
N LEU A 120 11.50 21.08 5.16
CA LEU A 120 12.85 21.20 4.60
C LEU A 120 12.89 20.72 3.14
N LEU A 121 12.30 19.56 2.85
CA LEU A 121 12.32 18.98 1.51
C LEU A 121 11.41 19.75 0.54
N MET A 122 10.33 20.37 1.06
CA MET A 122 9.43 21.21 0.27
C MET A 122 10.13 22.42 -0.38
N LEU A 123 11.29 22.87 0.14
CA LEU A 123 12.08 23.95 -0.47
C LEU A 123 12.63 23.58 -1.85
N PHE A 124 12.78 22.28 -2.14
CA PHE A 124 13.37 21.77 -3.39
C PHE A 124 12.33 21.15 -4.32
N LEU A 125 11.13 20.84 -3.82
CA LEU A 125 10.08 20.17 -4.58
C LEU A 125 9.11 21.20 -5.18
N LYS A 126 8.67 20.96 -6.43
CA LYS A 126 7.65 21.81 -7.08
C LYS A 126 6.24 21.56 -6.53
N SER A 127 5.98 20.34 -6.04
CA SER A 127 4.68 19.91 -5.52
C SER A 127 4.86 19.01 -4.29
N PRO A 128 3.91 19.00 -3.34
CA PRO A 128 3.94 18.10 -2.20
C PRO A 128 3.88 16.62 -2.60
N VAL A 129 4.35 15.73 -1.73
CA VAL A 129 4.33 14.27 -1.94
C VAL A 129 3.25 13.66 -1.06
N TYR A 130 2.31 12.95 -1.69
CA TYR A 130 1.20 12.30 -1.01
C TYR A 130 1.29 10.78 -1.12
N PHE A 131 0.69 10.08 -0.18
CA PHE A 131 0.49 8.64 -0.30
C PHE A 131 -0.64 8.36 -1.29
N GLU A 132 -0.40 7.46 -2.23
CA GLU A 132 -1.46 6.93 -3.09
C GLU A 132 -2.29 5.86 -2.37
N THR A 133 -1.64 5.04 -1.56
CA THR A 133 -2.27 3.94 -0.82
C THR A 133 -1.73 3.86 0.62
N ILE A 134 -2.61 3.48 1.56
CA ILE A 134 -2.26 3.17 2.95
C ILE A 134 -2.83 1.79 3.27
N THR A 135 -1.94 0.82 3.51
CA THR A 135 -2.32 -0.55 3.87
C THR A 135 -2.27 -0.69 5.40
N ILE A 136 -3.38 -1.10 6.00
CA ILE A 136 -3.47 -1.35 7.45
C ILE A 136 -3.58 -2.86 7.67
N GLU A 137 -2.57 -3.41 8.33
CA GLU A 137 -2.61 -4.79 8.83
C GLU A 137 -3.15 -4.79 10.25
N THR A 138 -4.19 -5.59 10.49
CA THR A 138 -4.84 -5.71 11.79
C THR A 138 -5.41 -7.10 11.97
N VAL A 139 -5.36 -7.59 13.20
CA VAL A 139 -6.02 -8.84 13.63
C VAL A 139 -7.52 -8.66 13.91
N LEU A 140 -8.02 -7.42 13.89
CA LEU A 140 -9.42 -7.06 14.15
C LEU A 140 -10.00 -6.18 13.02
N PRO A 141 -11.31 -6.24 12.74
CA PRO A 141 -11.93 -5.42 11.71
C PRO A 141 -11.77 -3.92 12.02
N VAL A 142 -11.12 -3.18 11.10
CA VAL A 142 -11.17 -1.70 11.12
C VAL A 142 -12.51 -1.27 10.55
N CYS A 143 -13.16 -0.29 11.18
CA CYS A 143 -14.30 0.37 10.57
C CYS A 143 -13.81 1.27 9.40
N PRO A 144 -14.11 0.96 8.12
CA PRO A 144 -13.60 1.75 6.98
C PRO A 144 -14.12 3.19 7.02
N GLN A 145 -15.30 3.40 7.58
CA GLN A 145 -15.94 4.70 7.73
C GLN A 145 -15.18 5.61 8.72
N ILE A 146 -14.53 5.03 9.73
CA ILE A 146 -13.69 5.79 10.68
C ILE A 146 -12.36 6.15 10.03
N LEU A 147 -11.80 5.27 9.20
CA LEU A 147 -10.53 5.54 8.51
C LEU A 147 -10.67 6.61 7.41
N ALA A 148 -11.82 6.67 6.76
CA ALA A 148 -12.09 7.61 5.67
C ALA A 148 -12.52 9.02 6.16
N ARG A 149 -12.65 9.23 7.47
CA ARG A 149 -12.94 10.53 8.08
C ARG A 149 -11.64 11.29 8.36
#